data_AF-U2WRP3-F1
#
_entry.id   AF-U2WRP3-F1
#
_cell.length_a   1.000
_cell.length_b   1.000
_cell.length_c   1.000
_cell.angle_alpha   90.00
_cell.angle_beta   90.00
_cell.angle_gamma   90.00
#
_symmetry.space_group_name_H-M   'P 1'
#
loop_
_entity.id
_entity.type
_entity.pdbx_description
1 polymer ?
#
loop_
_entity_poly.entity_id
_entity_poly.type
_entity_poly.pdbx_seq_one_letter_code
_entity_poly.pdbx_strand_id
1 'polypeptide(L)'
;MLNKFKEKLTNMNRDIREAIRSADFEKAQALDNERQYFIITAMKDDAFTPDDEFVEFLENCAKENAELVSELENRIVKLSSATHKTGQMMKGYNI
;
A
#
# COMPACT_ATOMS: atom_id res chain seq x y z
N MET A 1 -23.72 0.33 8.96
CA MET A 1 -22.56 -0.59 9.10
C MET A 1 -21.54 -0.31 8.01
N LEU A 2 -21.96 -0.29 6.74
CA LEU A 2 -21.13 0.00 5.56
C LEU A 2 -20.33 1.31 5.67
N ASN A 3 -20.93 2.42 6.10
CA ASN A 3 -20.21 3.71 6.24
C ASN A 3 -19.04 3.64 7.24
N LYS A 4 -19.22 2.95 8.38
CA LYS A 4 -18.14 2.74 9.35
C LYS A 4 -17.03 1.85 8.79
N PHE A 5 -17.40 0.88 7.95
CA PHE A 5 -16.43 0.05 7.25
C PHE A 5 -15.64 0.88 6.22
N LYS A 6 -16.32 1.68 5.38
CA LYS A 6 -15.69 2.58 4.40
C LYS A 6 -14.71 3.52 5.10
N GLU A 7 -15.14 4.19 6.17
CA GLU A 7 -14.30 5.09 6.97
C GLU A 7 -13.06 4.39 7.53
N LYS A 8 -13.22 3.21 8.14
CA LYS A 8 -12.09 2.45 8.67
C LYS A 8 -11.14 2.03 7.55
N LEU A 9 -11.65 1.56 6.42
CA LEU A 9 -10.82 1.16 5.29
C LEU A 9 -10.04 2.34 4.70
N THR A 10 -10.68 3.52 4.59
CA THR A 10 -10.01 4.76 4.17
C THR A 10 -8.86 5.12 5.09
N ASN A 11 -9.07 5.05 6.41
CA ASN A 11 -8.00 5.31 7.38
C ASN A 11 -6.84 4.31 7.25
N MET A 12 -7.14 3.00 7.13
CA MET A 12 -6.09 1.99 6.93
C MET A 12 -5.30 2.23 5.64
N ASN A 13 -5.97 2.60 4.55
CA ASN A 13 -5.30 2.95 3.29
C ASN A 13 -4.42 4.20 3.42
N ARG A 14 -4.85 5.21 4.18
CA ARG A 14 -4.03 6.40 4.47
C ARG A 14 -2.77 6.02 5.26
N ASP A 15 -2.92 5.21 6.31
CA ASP A 15 -1.80 4.85 7.19
C ASP A 15 -0.74 4.01 6.42
N ILE A 16 -1.18 3.13 5.52
CA ILE A 16 -0.29 2.39 4.60
C ILE A 16 0.46 3.35 3.66
N ARG A 17 -0.23 4.36 3.09
CA ARG A 17 0.41 5.38 2.25
C ARG A 17 1.48 6.16 2.99
N GLU A 18 1.21 6.53 4.23
CA GLU A 18 2.15 7.27 5.06
C GLU A 18 3.39 6.42 5.41
N ALA A 19 3.20 5.14 5.72
CA ALA A 19 4.31 4.20 5.92
C ALA A 19 5.17 4.04 4.65
N ILE A 20 4.54 3.88 3.49
CA ILE A 20 5.22 3.82 2.18
C ILE A 20 6.01 5.11 1.86
N ARG A 21 5.42 6.27 2.13
CA ARG A 21 6.06 7.58 1.90
C ARG A 21 7.29 7.76 2.78
N SER A 22 7.20 7.35 4.04
CA SER A 22 8.30 7.38 5.01
C SER A 22 9.33 6.25 4.81
N ALA A 23 9.13 5.37 3.82
CA ALA A 23 9.96 4.19 3.54
C ALA A 23 10.03 3.19 4.70
N ASP A 24 9.03 3.19 5.58
CA ASP A 24 8.84 2.19 6.62
C ASP A 24 8.05 1.01 6.05
N PHE A 25 8.75 0.16 5.27
CA PHE A 25 8.12 -0.95 4.54
C PHE A 25 7.65 -2.09 5.45
N GLU A 26 8.31 -2.29 6.59
CA GLU A 26 7.89 -3.29 7.58
C GLU A 26 6.55 -2.89 8.19
N LYS A 27 6.40 -1.63 8.61
CA LYS A 27 5.12 -1.09 9.06
C LYS A 27 4.06 -1.14 7.97
N ALA A 28 4.40 -0.78 6.73
CA ALA A 28 3.46 -0.83 5.61
C ALA A 28 2.92 -2.24 5.39
N GLN A 29 3.79 -3.26 5.45
CA GLN A 29 3.38 -4.67 5.32
C GLN A 29 2.48 -5.11 6.49
N ALA A 30 2.81 -4.75 7.73
CA ALA A 30 2.00 -5.07 8.89
C ALA A 30 0.58 -4.47 8.79
N LEU A 31 0.48 -3.20 8.38
CA LEU A 31 -0.79 -2.51 8.17
C LEU A 31 -1.60 -3.12 7.01
N ASP A 32 -0.93 -3.55 5.93
CA ASP A 32 -1.61 -4.20 4.79
C ASP A 32 -2.20 -5.56 5.19
N ASN A 33 -1.47 -6.36 5.98
CA ASN A 33 -1.98 -7.62 6.53
C ASN A 33 -3.22 -7.40 7.40
N GLU A 34 -3.22 -6.37 8.25
CA GLU A 34 -4.39 -6.00 9.05
C GLU A 34 -5.56 -5.59 8.15
N ARG A 35 -5.32 -4.81 7.09
CA ARG A 35 -6.34 -4.38 6.12
C ARG A 35 -6.98 -5.58 5.41
N GLN A 36 -6.16 -6.52 4.95
CA GLN A 36 -6.65 -7.73 4.29
C GLN A 36 -7.52 -8.56 5.25
N TYR A 37 -7.07 -8.74 6.50
CA TYR A 37 -7.85 -9.44 7.51
C TYR A 37 -9.19 -8.75 7.79
N PHE A 38 -9.19 -7.42 7.88
CA PHE A 38 -10.42 -6.63 8.09
C PHE A 38 -11.43 -6.80 6.96
N ILE A 39 -10.99 -6.72 5.69
CA ILE A 39 -11.84 -6.92 4.52
C ILE A 39 -12.41 -8.36 4.53
N ILE A 40 -11.55 -9.37 4.66
CA ILE A 40 -11.96 -10.78 4.61
C ILE A 40 -12.97 -11.09 5.71
N THR A 41 -12.73 -10.58 6.92
CA THR A 41 -13.64 -10.78 8.05
C THR A 41 -15.01 -10.17 7.77
N ALA A 42 -15.07 -8.96 7.21
CA ALA A 42 -16.35 -8.33 6.87
C ALA A 42 -17.09 -9.05 5.73
N MET A 43 -16.38 -9.53 4.70
CA MET A 43 -17.00 -10.26 3.58
C MET A 43 -17.55 -11.64 3.97
N LYS A 44 -17.14 -12.17 5.13
CA LYS A 44 -17.64 -13.45 5.68
C LYS A 44 -18.84 -13.26 6.61
N ASP A 45 -19.21 -12.03 6.94
CA ASP A 45 -20.36 -11.73 7.78
C ASP A 45 -21.63 -11.69 6.91
N ASP A 46 -22.57 -12.60 7.16
CA ASP A 46 -23.84 -12.68 6.42
C ASP A 46 -24.71 -11.42 6.57
N ALA A 47 -24.48 -10.61 7.60
CA ALA A 47 -25.13 -9.32 7.78
C ALA A 47 -24.46 -8.19 6.98
N PHE A 48 -23.31 -8.45 6.35
CA PHE A 48 -22.62 -7.50 5.49
C PHE A 48 -23.18 -7.55 4.07
N THR A 49 -24.06 -6.59 3.76
CA THR A 49 -24.67 -6.46 2.44
C THR A 49 -24.03 -5.30 1.66
N PRO A 50 -23.04 -5.56 0.79
CA PRO A 50 -22.43 -4.53 -0.05
C PRO A 50 -23.44 -4.01 -1.09
N ASP A 51 -23.47 -2.71 -1.29
CA ASP A 51 -24.22 -2.03 -2.36
C ASP A 51 -23.29 -1.64 -3.52
N ASP A 52 -23.86 -1.16 -4.63
CA ASP A 52 -23.09 -0.74 -5.81
C ASP A 52 -22.10 0.38 -5.48
N GLU A 53 -22.48 1.31 -4.60
CA GLU A 53 -21.62 2.41 -4.11
C GLU A 53 -20.41 1.87 -3.33
N PHE A 54 -20.56 0.74 -2.64
CA PHE A 54 -19.47 0.07 -1.95
C PHE A 54 -18.54 -0.67 -2.89
N VAL A 55 -19.06 -1.26 -3.96
CA VAL A 55 -18.23 -1.85 -5.01
C VAL A 55 -17.38 -0.76 -5.68
N GLU A 56 -17.99 0.37 -6.06
CA GLU A 56 -17.27 1.52 -6.62
C GLU A 56 -16.20 2.06 -5.65
N PHE A 57 -16.50 2.09 -4.35
CA PHE A 57 -15.51 2.45 -3.33
C PHE A 57 -14.31 1.49 -3.29
N LEU A 58 -14.54 0.17 -3.38
CA LEU A 58 -13.47 -0.82 -3.42
C LEU A 58 -12.63 -0.70 -4.71
N GLU A 59 -13.26 -0.45 -5.84
CA GLU A 59 -12.57 -0.21 -7.12
C GLU A 59 -11.66 1.02 -7.04
N ASN A 60 -12.15 2.11 -6.46
CA ASN A 60 -11.33 3.31 -6.23
C ASN A 60 -10.14 3.02 -5.31
N CYS A 61 -10.34 2.26 -4.22
CA CYS A 61 -9.25 1.84 -3.35
C CYS A 61 -8.22 0.98 -4.11
N ALA A 62 -8.67 0.06 -4.96
CA ALA A 62 -7.79 -0.80 -5.75
C ALA A 62 -6.96 0.02 -6.76
N LYS A 63 -7.58 1.03 -7.40
CA LYS A 63 -6.89 1.95 -8.29
C LYS A 63 -5.80 2.75 -7.57
N GLU A 64 -6.12 3.36 -6.43
CA GLU A 64 -5.14 4.10 -5.62
C GLU A 64 -3.98 3.21 -5.18
N ASN A 65 -4.26 1.95 -4.83
CA ASN A 65 -3.22 0.99 -4.45
C ASN A 65 -2.32 0.62 -5.64
N ALA A 66 -2.87 0.44 -6.84
CA ALA A 66 -2.08 0.19 -8.04
C ALA A 66 -1.15 1.37 -8.39
N GLU A 67 -1.63 2.61 -8.23
CA GLU A 67 -0.83 3.82 -8.42
C GLU A 67 0.35 3.87 -7.43
N LEU A 68 0.11 3.53 -6.15
CA LEU A 68 1.17 3.45 -5.12
C LEU A 68 2.22 2.39 -5.43
N VAL A 69 1.80 1.21 -5.90
CA VAL A 69 2.72 0.14 -6.31
C VAL A 69 3.61 0.63 -7.46
N SER A 70 3.03 1.28 -8.47
CA SER A 70 3.80 1.84 -9.59
C SER A 70 4.79 2.92 -9.14
N GLU A 71 4.40 3.80 -8.20
CA GLU A 71 5.31 4.79 -7.62
C GLU A 71 6.47 4.13 -6.87
N LEU A 72 6.19 3.09 -6.07
CA LEU A 72 7.18 2.32 -5.34
C LEU A 72 8.18 1.63 -6.27
N GLU A 73 7.70 0.94 -7.30
CA GLU A 73 8.55 0.29 -8.31
C GLU A 73 9.50 1.31 -8.97
N ASN A 74 8.96 2.46 -9.36
CA ASN A 74 9.75 3.55 -9.94
C ASN A 74 10.83 4.07 -8.97
N ARG A 75 10.51 4.20 -7.67
CA ARG A 75 11.48 4.60 -6.64
C ARG A 75 12.56 3.53 -6.46
N ILE A 76 12.21 2.25 -6.46
CA ILE A 76 13.15 1.13 -6.35
C ILE A 76 14.11 1.11 -7.54
N VAL A 77 13.62 1.28 -8.76
CA VAL A 77 14.46 1.33 -9.98
C VAL A 77 15.47 2.47 -9.91
N LYS A 78 15.05 3.67 -9.47
CA LYS A 78 15.93 4.83 -9.28
C LYS A 78 16.99 4.56 -8.21
N LEU A 79 16.60 4.01 -7.06
CA LEU A 79 17.51 3.63 -5.97
C LEU A 79 18.54 2.59 -6.42
N SER A 80 18.11 1.52 -7.09
CA SER A 80 19.00 0.49 -7.63
C SER A 80 20.03 1.07 -8.61
N SER A 81 19.58 1.95 -9.51
CA SER A 81 20.45 2.63 -10.46
C SER A 81 21.47 3.55 -9.76
N ALA A 82 21.05 4.28 -8.72
CA ALA A 82 21.95 5.13 -7.94
C ALA A 82 22.98 4.30 -7.17
N THR A 83 22.55 3.25 -6.47
CA THR A 83 23.44 2.34 -5.73
C THR A 83 24.44 1.67 -6.66
N HIS A 84 24.04 1.25 -7.86
CA HIS A 84 24.95 0.68 -8.84
C HIS A 84 26.07 1.67 -9.23
N LYS A 85 25.71 2.92 -9.56
CA LYS A 85 26.68 3.98 -9.88
C LYS A 85 27.62 4.27 -8.71
N THR A 86 27.10 4.36 -7.50
CA THR A 86 27.91 4.55 -6.29
C THR A 86 28.87 3.39 -6.07
N GLY A 87 28.41 2.14 -6.23
CA GLY A 87 29.26 0.96 -6.12
C GLY A 87 30.40 0.92 -7.15
N GLN A 88 30.14 1.35 -8.39
CA GLN A 88 31.19 1.48 -9.41
C GLN A 88 32.21 2.57 -9.06
N MET A 89 31.75 3.71 -8.54
CA MET A 89 32.65 4.76 -8.06
C MET A 89 33.53 4.27 -6.92
N MET A 90 32.96 3.64 -5.89
CA MET A 90 33.73 3.11 -4.75
C MET A 90 34.83 2.13 -5.19
N LYS A 91 34.50 1.21 -6.11
CA LYS A 91 35.49 0.30 -6.72
C LYS A 91 36.60 1.04 -7.47
N GLY A 92 36.26 2.12 -8.19
CA GLY A 92 37.24 2.96 -8.90
C GLY A 92 38.18 3.73 -7.97
N TYR A 93 37.74 4.04 -6.75
CA TYR A 93 38.55 4.71 -5.73
C TYR A 93 39.33 3.76 -4.81
N ASN A 94 39.28 2.43 -5.03
CA ASN A 94 39.96 1.42 -4.19
C ASN A 94 39.59 1.53 -2.69
N ILE A 95 38.32 1.85 -2.40
CA ILE A 95 37.72 1.73 -1.05
C ILE A 95 36.82 0.49 -1.03
#